data_AF-A0A6S7K335-F1
#
_entry.id   AF-A0A6S7K335-F1
#
_cell.length_a   1.000
_cell.length_b   1.000
_cell.length_c   1.000
_cell.angle_alpha   90.00
_cell.angle_beta   90.00
_cell.angle_gamma   90.00
#
_symmetry.space_group_name_H-M   'P 1'
#
loop_
_entity.id
_entity.type
_entity.pdbx_description
1 polymer ?
#
loop_
_entity_poly.entity_id
_entity_poly.type
_entity_poly.pdbx_seq_one_letter_code
_entity_poly.pdbx_strand_id
1 'polypeptide(L)'
;HQSYIHFPRIHFAGRFQADPSTINNNPDNFDTYNFPGKTEEWNPTGSATWRLVDTRITRVCYANEVCTSLESDDALNNKLLEDGNFGASAKLVDYDVDFQSSTQIYGWSMQVKDFFKGDFQRVGFQYMWSKMKVNVFSMAIFGVAYQSVLTNVQFGSRIGASPIMQHLKEHLNFSDKKELSIRFNTDMYDSFDTSANFTYARMVGSIGISGHDSPPYFTFGRMLKPNNDPPNFWFSPFVYDYEKKTLLLDLGNSLAITEDGNILKSIGNLALAYTNKTSDIIGCPDTWNPFGHIYFSDLGNYALTAGIFKIDVGKVDLRKSRVILAQTSKITIISTYDCPLNPLDK
;
A
#
# COMPACT_ATOMS: atom_id res chain seq x y z
N HIS A 1 0.09 -17.74 8.58
CA HIS A 1 0.81 -16.73 7.77
C HIS A 1 0.63 -15.37 8.42
N GLN A 2 1.70 -14.58 8.54
CA GLN A 2 1.68 -13.19 9.01
C GLN A 2 2.45 -12.28 8.03
N SER A 3 1.96 -11.07 7.82
CA SER A 3 2.55 -10.07 6.92
C SER A 3 2.22 -8.66 7.43
N TYR A 4 2.63 -7.62 6.70
CA TYR A 4 2.35 -6.21 7.01
C TYR A 4 0.89 -5.88 7.41
N ILE A 5 -0.08 -6.67 6.93
CA ILE A 5 -1.50 -6.44 7.20
C ILE A 5 -1.93 -6.91 8.60
N HIS A 6 -1.17 -7.83 9.21
CA HIS A 6 -1.47 -8.41 10.52
C HIS A 6 -0.99 -7.50 11.67
N PHE A 7 -1.47 -7.79 12.88
CA PHE A 7 -0.92 -7.19 14.08
C PHE A 7 0.26 -8.03 14.61
N PRO A 8 1.25 -7.40 15.26
CA PRO A 8 1.47 -5.94 15.35
C PRO A 8 1.98 -5.34 14.03
N ARG A 9 1.77 -4.04 13.85
CA ARG A 9 2.24 -3.28 12.69
C ARG A 9 2.48 -1.80 12.98
N ILE A 10 3.29 -1.18 12.14
CA ILE A 10 3.66 0.23 12.16
C ILE A 10 3.18 0.83 10.85
N HIS A 11 2.49 1.97 10.91
CA HIS A 11 2.07 2.73 9.74
C HIS A 11 2.96 3.94 9.54
N PHE A 12 3.20 4.29 8.28
CA PHE A 12 3.96 5.47 7.91
C PHE A 12 3.34 6.17 6.71
N ALA A 13 3.56 7.48 6.61
CA ALA A 13 3.13 8.28 5.48
C ALA A 13 4.03 9.52 5.31
N GLY A 14 4.09 10.01 4.08
CA GLY A 14 4.77 11.25 3.72
C GLY A 14 5.01 11.34 2.24
N ARG A 15 6.15 11.90 1.85
CA ARG A 15 6.56 12.05 0.46
C ARG A 15 7.81 11.25 0.17
N PHE A 16 8.02 11.03 -1.12
CA PHE A 16 9.32 10.61 -1.63
C PHE A 16 9.63 11.45 -2.87
N GLN A 17 10.91 11.47 -3.23
CA GLN A 17 11.34 11.91 -4.54
C GLN A 17 11.81 10.68 -5.33
N ALA A 18 11.36 10.57 -6.57
CA ALA A 18 11.86 9.65 -7.57
C ALA A 18 12.32 10.46 -8.79
N ASP A 19 13.58 10.34 -9.17
CA ASP A 19 14.18 11.16 -10.22
C ASP A 19 14.65 10.28 -11.39
N PRO A 20 13.75 9.64 -12.15
CA PRO A 20 14.10 8.68 -13.20
C PRO A 20 14.76 9.35 -14.40
N SER A 21 15.79 8.73 -14.98
CA SER A 21 16.43 9.21 -16.20
C SER A 21 15.66 8.74 -17.43
N THR A 22 14.65 9.47 -17.87
CA THR A 22 13.72 9.03 -18.94
C THR A 22 14.37 8.70 -20.29
N ILE A 23 15.60 9.14 -20.56
CA ILE A 23 16.34 8.68 -21.77
C ILE A 23 16.67 7.18 -21.71
N ASN A 24 16.65 6.56 -20.52
CA ASN A 24 16.86 5.13 -20.32
C ASN A 24 15.70 4.29 -20.89
N ASN A 25 14.58 4.91 -21.23
CA ASN A 25 13.37 4.28 -21.74
C ASN A 25 13.34 4.19 -23.27
N ASN A 26 14.42 4.59 -23.92
CA ASN A 26 14.58 4.50 -25.36
C ASN A 26 15.65 3.46 -25.73
N PRO A 27 15.29 2.32 -26.35
CA PRO A 27 16.25 1.27 -26.71
C PRO A 27 17.38 1.78 -27.61
N ASP A 28 17.11 2.77 -28.47
CA ASP A 28 18.10 3.33 -29.39
C ASP A 28 19.27 4.00 -28.62
N ASN A 29 19.04 4.49 -27.40
CA ASN A 29 20.09 5.07 -26.57
C ASN A 29 21.08 4.03 -26.02
N PHE A 30 20.88 2.74 -26.31
CA PHE A 30 21.80 1.65 -25.99
C PHE A 30 22.46 1.04 -27.23
N ASP A 31 22.15 1.53 -28.45
CA ASP A 31 22.86 1.12 -29.67
C ASP A 31 24.27 1.73 -29.67
N THR A 32 25.28 0.89 -29.44
CA THR A 32 26.69 1.30 -29.42
C THR A 32 27.29 1.53 -30.80
N TYR A 33 26.62 1.10 -31.87
CA TYR A 33 27.06 1.32 -33.26
C TYR A 33 26.49 2.60 -33.86
N ASN A 34 25.22 2.91 -33.59
CA ASN A 34 24.53 4.06 -34.16
C ASN A 34 23.91 4.97 -33.08
N PHE A 35 24.63 5.21 -31.99
CA PHE A 35 24.15 5.99 -30.85
C PHE A 35 23.55 7.34 -31.28
N PRO A 36 22.22 7.51 -31.23
CA PRO A 36 21.57 8.72 -31.72
C PRO A 36 21.58 9.85 -30.69
N GLY A 37 21.87 9.55 -29.41
CA GLY A 37 21.90 10.51 -28.32
C GLY A 37 20.57 11.25 -28.12
N LYS A 38 19.43 10.55 -28.18
CA LYS A 38 18.11 11.17 -28.04
C LYS A 38 17.94 11.72 -26.61
N THR A 39 17.70 13.02 -26.50
CA THR A 39 17.51 13.74 -25.22
C THR A 39 16.11 14.32 -25.04
N GLU A 40 15.21 14.13 -26.00
CA GLU A 40 13.85 14.70 -25.99
C GLU A 40 12.91 13.85 -25.13
N GLU A 41 13.08 13.95 -23.81
CA GLU A 41 12.21 13.33 -22.81
C GLU A 41 11.95 14.33 -21.66
N TRP A 42 10.98 14.03 -20.79
CA TRP A 42 10.57 14.97 -19.73
C TRP A 42 11.53 15.03 -18.53
N ASN A 43 12.41 14.04 -18.33
CA ASN A 43 13.47 14.07 -17.32
C ASN A 43 14.75 13.39 -17.83
N PRO A 44 15.44 13.96 -18.83
CA PRO A 44 16.48 13.24 -19.54
C PRO A 44 17.74 13.03 -18.70
N THR A 45 18.01 13.92 -17.76
CA THR A 45 19.19 13.91 -16.90
C THR A 45 18.91 13.42 -15.48
N GLY A 46 17.76 12.79 -15.25
CA GLY A 46 17.37 12.26 -13.95
C GLY A 46 18.47 11.36 -13.35
N SER A 47 18.70 11.47 -12.05
CA SER A 47 19.78 10.76 -11.37
C SER A 47 19.45 9.32 -10.98
N ALA A 48 18.27 8.84 -11.38
CA ALA A 48 17.63 7.61 -10.93
C ALA A 48 17.43 7.54 -9.40
N THR A 49 17.43 8.67 -8.69
CA THR A 49 17.43 8.68 -7.22
C THR A 49 16.04 8.38 -6.66
N TRP A 50 16.00 7.55 -5.63
CA TRP A 50 14.86 7.35 -4.75
C TRP A 50 15.23 7.81 -3.34
N ARG A 51 14.46 8.77 -2.78
CA ARG A 51 14.67 9.28 -1.42
C ARG A 51 13.38 9.56 -0.67
N LEU A 52 13.36 9.30 0.63
CA LEU A 52 12.27 9.71 1.51
C LEU A 52 12.33 11.22 1.81
N VAL A 53 11.15 11.84 1.87
CA VAL A 53 10.99 13.28 2.13
C VAL A 53 9.83 13.46 3.10
N ASP A 54 10.12 13.96 4.30
CA ASP A 54 9.10 14.19 5.34
C ASP A 54 8.19 12.98 5.63
N THR A 55 8.72 11.77 5.47
CA THR A 55 7.99 10.53 5.80
C THR A 55 8.12 10.25 7.28
N ARG A 56 6.99 9.95 7.93
CA ARG A 56 6.91 9.76 9.37
C ARG A 56 6.11 8.52 9.72
N ILE A 57 6.42 7.96 10.89
CA ILE A 57 5.56 6.98 11.54
C ILE A 57 4.28 7.68 11.98
N THR A 58 3.14 7.23 11.48
CA THR A 58 1.84 7.87 11.74
C THR A 58 1.06 7.15 12.83
N ARG A 59 1.23 5.83 12.95
CA ARG A 59 0.49 5.02 13.91
C ARG A 59 1.22 3.72 14.23
N VAL A 60 1.18 3.33 15.50
CA VAL A 60 1.61 2.03 15.99
C VAL A 60 0.38 1.20 16.36
N CYS A 61 0.39 -0.08 16.00
CA CYS A 61 -0.63 -1.06 16.31
C CYS A 61 0.00 -2.28 16.98
N TYR A 62 -0.29 -2.49 18.26
CA TYR A 62 0.31 -3.53 19.08
C TYR A 62 -0.27 -4.92 18.82
N ALA A 63 0.35 -5.96 19.40
CA ALA A 63 -0.06 -7.35 19.24
C ALA A 63 -1.45 -7.65 19.85
N ASN A 64 -1.86 -6.86 20.86
CA ASN A 64 -3.21 -6.88 21.43
C ASN A 64 -4.24 -6.11 20.59
N GLU A 65 -3.86 -5.66 19.39
CA GLU A 65 -4.71 -4.99 18.41
C GLU A 65 -5.18 -3.59 18.79
N VAL A 66 -4.64 -3.03 19.88
CA VAL A 66 -4.77 -1.62 20.22
C VAL A 66 -3.79 -0.82 19.37
N CYS A 67 -4.25 0.31 18.82
CA CYS A 67 -3.39 1.21 18.06
C CYS A 67 -3.40 2.62 18.63
N THR A 68 -2.26 3.28 18.63
CA THR A 68 -2.07 4.68 19.03
C THR A 68 -1.33 5.48 17.94
N SER A 69 -1.56 6.78 17.91
CA SER A 69 -0.87 7.75 17.05
C SER A 69 -0.21 8.89 17.82
N LEU A 70 -0.29 8.89 19.16
CA LEU A 70 0.29 9.94 19.99
C LEU A 70 1.69 9.53 20.46
N GLU A 71 2.62 10.49 20.48
CA GLU A 71 3.98 10.26 20.99
C GLU A 71 3.99 9.95 22.50
N SER A 72 2.99 10.43 23.25
CA SER A 72 2.79 10.10 24.67
C SER A 72 2.54 8.63 24.93
N ASP A 73 2.00 7.92 23.93
CA ASP A 73 1.57 6.53 24.06
C ASP A 73 2.61 5.56 23.48
N ASP A 74 3.35 5.98 22.44
CA ASP A 74 4.51 5.27 21.89
C ASP A 74 5.53 6.28 21.32
N ALA A 75 6.78 6.19 21.78
CA ALA A 75 7.84 7.11 21.35
C ALA A 75 8.22 6.98 19.87
N LEU A 76 7.76 5.95 19.17
CA LEU A 76 7.96 5.78 17.73
C LEU A 76 7.01 6.65 16.90
N ASN A 77 5.84 7.01 17.45
CA ASN A 77 4.88 7.85 16.73
C ASN A 77 5.49 9.22 16.41
N ASN A 78 5.16 9.73 15.22
CA ASN A 78 5.64 11.01 14.67
C ASN A 78 7.16 11.11 14.43
N LYS A 79 7.92 10.01 14.57
CA LYS A 79 9.34 9.97 14.21
C LYS A 79 9.53 9.89 12.71
N LEU A 80 10.60 10.51 12.22
CA LEU A 80 10.98 10.46 10.82
C LEU A 80 11.39 9.04 10.44
N LEU A 81 10.85 8.57 9.32
CA LEU A 81 11.37 7.44 8.58
C LEU A 81 12.32 8.03 7.53
N GLU A 82 13.60 7.80 7.76
CA GLU A 82 14.70 8.30 6.93
C GLU A 82 15.26 7.17 6.08
N ASP A 83 15.98 7.51 5.02
CA ASP A 83 16.70 6.54 4.20
C ASP A 83 18.15 6.95 3.93
N GLY A 84 18.88 6.06 3.25
CA GLY A 84 20.25 6.30 2.81
C GLY A 84 21.32 6.21 3.90
N ASN A 85 20.97 6.30 5.20
CA ASN A 85 21.89 6.13 6.35
C ASN A 85 23.26 6.80 6.14
N PHE A 86 23.25 8.08 5.72
CA PHE A 86 24.43 8.90 5.39
C PHE A 86 25.26 8.46 4.17
N GLY A 87 24.79 7.49 3.39
CA GLY A 87 25.35 7.04 2.11
C GLY A 87 24.61 7.57 0.88
N ALA A 88 24.83 6.93 -0.27
CA ALA A 88 24.14 7.27 -1.50
C ALA A 88 22.64 6.90 -1.43
N SER A 89 21.80 7.71 -2.07
CA SER A 89 20.38 7.40 -2.21
C SER A 89 20.15 6.13 -3.01
N ALA A 90 19.05 5.45 -2.72
CA ALA A 90 18.61 4.29 -3.48
C ALA A 90 18.39 4.64 -4.95
N LYS A 91 18.41 3.62 -5.81
CA LYS A 91 18.23 3.80 -7.26
C LYS A 91 16.95 3.15 -7.77
N LEU A 92 16.23 3.91 -8.58
CA LEU A 92 15.04 3.48 -9.28
C LEU A 92 15.46 2.93 -10.65
N VAL A 93 15.12 1.68 -10.93
CA VAL A 93 15.60 0.97 -12.13
C VAL A 93 14.46 0.16 -12.73
N ASP A 94 14.17 0.40 -14.01
CA ASP A 94 13.22 -0.41 -14.77
C ASP A 94 13.75 -1.83 -14.98
N TYR A 95 12.86 -2.80 -15.16
CA TYR A 95 13.29 -4.17 -15.38
C TYR A 95 14.09 -4.30 -16.69
N ASP A 96 13.59 -3.63 -17.72
CA ASP A 96 14.27 -3.37 -18.99
C ASP A 96 13.70 -2.07 -19.60
N VAL A 97 14.32 -1.63 -20.70
CA VAL A 97 14.00 -0.37 -21.39
C VAL A 97 12.55 -0.32 -21.89
N ASP A 98 12.00 -1.47 -22.29
CA ASP A 98 10.63 -1.61 -22.83
C ASP A 98 9.61 -1.94 -21.72
N PHE A 99 10.04 -2.47 -20.57
CA PHE A 99 9.20 -2.88 -19.45
C PHE A 99 9.28 -1.95 -18.24
N GLN A 100 8.86 -0.71 -18.47
CA GLN A 100 8.81 0.39 -17.51
C GLN A 100 7.70 0.25 -16.45
N SER A 101 6.82 -0.75 -16.59
CA SER A 101 5.72 -1.01 -15.64
C SER A 101 6.10 -1.99 -14.52
N SER A 102 7.40 -2.24 -14.32
CA SER A 102 7.93 -3.06 -13.25
C SER A 102 9.20 -2.47 -12.62
N THR A 103 9.21 -1.14 -12.46
CA THR A 103 10.32 -0.40 -11.85
C THR A 103 10.60 -0.88 -10.42
N GLN A 104 11.87 -1.09 -10.11
CA GLN A 104 12.36 -1.62 -8.84
C GLN A 104 13.22 -0.59 -8.10
N ILE A 105 13.29 -0.74 -6.78
CA ILE A 105 14.11 0.11 -5.92
C ILE A 105 15.32 -0.71 -5.46
N TYR A 106 16.52 -0.25 -5.80
CA TYR A 106 17.81 -0.89 -5.49
C TYR A 106 18.54 -0.15 -4.37
N GLY A 107 19.10 -0.93 -3.44
CA GLY A 107 19.98 -0.41 -2.38
C GLY A 107 19.26 0.44 -1.32
N TRP A 108 17.94 0.29 -1.18
CA TRP A 108 17.17 1.10 -0.24
C TRP A 108 17.25 0.56 1.19
N SER A 109 18.02 1.27 2.02
CA SER A 109 18.04 1.11 3.47
C SER A 109 17.19 2.20 4.10
N MET A 110 16.28 1.83 5.00
CA MET A 110 15.45 2.75 5.76
C MET A 110 15.70 2.63 7.26
N GLN A 111 15.44 3.71 7.99
CA GLN A 111 15.61 3.75 9.43
C GLN A 111 14.63 4.70 10.11
N VAL A 112 14.35 4.42 11.37
CA VAL A 112 13.87 5.42 12.32
C VAL A 112 14.98 5.61 13.34
N LYS A 113 15.60 6.79 13.35
CA LYS A 113 16.79 7.09 14.15
C LYS A 113 16.66 6.60 15.60
N ASP A 114 17.69 5.89 16.06
CA ASP A 114 17.80 5.26 17.38
C ASP A 114 16.79 4.13 17.68
N PHE A 115 15.84 3.83 16.80
CA PHE A 115 14.86 2.74 16.98
C PHE A 115 15.21 1.50 16.17
N PHE A 116 15.24 1.61 14.84
CA PHE A 116 15.59 0.50 13.97
C PHE A 116 16.10 0.96 12.61
N LYS A 117 16.77 0.06 11.89
CA LYS A 117 17.07 0.17 10.46
C LYS A 117 16.90 -1.19 9.78
N GLY A 118 16.68 -1.20 8.48
CA GLY A 118 16.60 -2.41 7.67
C GLY A 118 16.69 -2.13 6.18
N ASP A 119 17.10 -3.15 5.44
CA ASP A 119 17.32 -3.11 4.00
C ASP A 119 16.11 -3.66 3.27
N PHE A 120 15.50 -2.83 2.41
CA PHE A 120 14.40 -3.24 1.57
C PHE A 120 14.87 -4.22 0.50
N GLN A 121 14.28 -5.41 0.48
CA GLN A 121 14.55 -6.37 -0.58
C GLN A 121 13.86 -5.90 -1.87
N ARG A 122 14.63 -5.73 -2.94
CA ARG A 122 14.12 -5.21 -4.21
C ARG A 122 12.92 -6.01 -4.74
N VAL A 123 11.95 -5.30 -5.30
CA VAL A 123 10.80 -5.84 -6.01
C VAL A 123 10.30 -4.78 -6.98
N GLY A 124 9.72 -5.20 -8.12
CA GLY A 124 8.98 -4.29 -8.98
C GLY A 124 7.65 -3.89 -8.35
N PHE A 125 7.16 -2.70 -8.64
CA PHE A 125 5.81 -2.33 -8.22
C PHE A 125 4.74 -3.24 -8.85
N GLN A 126 3.58 -3.28 -8.22
CA GLN A 126 2.43 -4.09 -8.62
C GLN A 126 1.15 -3.25 -8.57
N TYR A 127 0.07 -3.78 -9.17
CA TYR A 127 -1.28 -3.22 -9.09
C TYR A 127 -1.39 -1.78 -9.59
N MET A 128 -0.69 -1.42 -10.66
CA MET A 128 -0.82 -0.09 -11.28
C MET A 128 -2.24 0.14 -11.81
N TRP A 129 -2.79 1.33 -11.55
CA TRP A 129 -4.08 1.77 -12.09
C TRP A 129 -4.26 3.29 -12.01
N SER A 130 -5.22 3.83 -12.76
CA SER A 130 -5.60 5.25 -12.74
C SER A 130 -6.35 5.61 -11.45
N LYS A 131 -5.59 5.79 -10.37
CA LYS A 131 -6.06 6.09 -9.02
C LYS A 131 -6.57 7.51 -8.87
N MET A 132 -5.84 8.50 -9.37
CA MET A 132 -6.28 9.90 -9.32
C MET A 132 -7.26 10.17 -10.47
N LYS A 133 -8.39 10.80 -10.14
CA LYS A 133 -9.44 11.15 -11.11
C LYS A 133 -9.27 12.59 -11.56
N VAL A 134 -8.62 12.76 -12.70
CA VAL A 134 -8.36 14.03 -13.38
C VAL A 134 -8.46 13.83 -14.89
N ASN A 135 -8.78 14.89 -15.63
CA ASN A 135 -8.94 14.87 -17.09
C ASN A 135 -7.64 15.15 -17.87
N VAL A 136 -6.49 15.21 -17.18
CA VAL A 136 -5.18 15.49 -17.76
C VAL A 136 -4.34 14.23 -17.67
N PHE A 137 -3.75 13.82 -18.79
CA PHE A 137 -2.79 12.72 -18.79
C PHE A 137 -1.49 13.19 -18.14
N SER A 138 -1.13 12.54 -17.03
CA SER A 138 0.09 12.77 -16.25
C SER A 138 0.44 11.48 -15.53
N MET A 139 1.70 11.28 -15.14
CA MET A 139 2.07 10.16 -14.28
C MET A 139 1.39 10.23 -12.90
N ALA A 140 0.93 11.42 -12.49
CA ALA A 140 0.19 11.64 -11.25
C ALA A 140 -1.10 10.82 -11.16
N ILE A 141 -1.66 10.41 -12.31
CA ILE A 141 -2.89 9.62 -12.35
C ILE A 141 -2.70 8.21 -11.79
N PHE A 142 -1.49 7.68 -11.83
CA PHE A 142 -1.22 6.29 -11.47
C PHE A 142 -0.97 6.12 -9.97
N GLY A 143 -1.54 5.04 -9.43
CA GLY A 143 -1.21 4.52 -8.12
C GLY A 143 -0.65 3.11 -8.24
N VAL A 144 0.44 2.83 -7.52
CA VAL A 144 1.09 1.51 -7.49
C VAL A 144 1.35 1.07 -6.06
N ALA A 145 1.64 -0.22 -5.87
CA ALA A 145 2.03 -0.77 -4.57
C ALA A 145 3.33 -1.57 -4.68
N TYR A 146 4.20 -1.39 -3.71
CA TYR A 146 5.36 -2.25 -3.47
C TYR A 146 5.09 -3.12 -2.26
N GLN A 147 5.40 -4.41 -2.36
CA GLN A 147 5.30 -5.34 -1.25
C GLN A 147 6.55 -6.22 -1.20
N SER A 148 7.24 -6.20 -0.07
CA SER A 148 8.48 -6.93 0.13
C SER A 148 8.75 -7.19 1.62
N VAL A 149 10.01 -7.44 1.95
CA VAL A 149 10.53 -7.57 3.30
C VAL A 149 11.67 -6.60 3.56
N LEU A 150 11.87 -6.28 4.84
CA LEU A 150 13.07 -5.65 5.37
C LEU A 150 13.98 -6.75 5.92
N THR A 151 15.20 -6.80 5.40
CA THR A 151 16.29 -7.70 5.81
C THR A 151 17.33 -6.91 6.62
N ASN A 152 18.33 -7.60 7.19
CA ASN A 152 19.41 -6.98 7.96
C ASN A 152 18.93 -6.03 9.07
N VAL A 153 17.78 -6.37 9.68
CA VAL A 153 17.12 -5.51 10.65
C VAL A 153 17.98 -5.36 11.89
N GLN A 154 18.29 -4.13 12.25
CA GLN A 154 19.10 -3.77 13.42
C GLN A 154 18.32 -2.80 14.29
N PHE A 155 18.35 -3.04 15.60
CA PHE A 155 17.67 -2.20 16.58
C PHE A 155 18.65 -1.24 17.25
N GLY A 156 18.19 -0.01 17.48
CA GLY A 156 18.97 1.05 18.10
C GLY A 156 18.82 1.13 19.62
N SER A 157 19.42 2.16 20.21
CA SER A 157 19.50 2.38 21.66
C SER A 157 18.15 2.72 22.31
N ARG A 158 17.20 3.27 21.56
CA ARG A 158 15.87 3.68 22.06
C ARG A 158 14.79 2.61 21.91
N ILE A 159 15.15 1.37 21.58
CA ILE A 159 14.20 0.27 21.47
C ILE A 159 13.30 0.11 22.72
N GLY A 160 13.85 0.36 23.91
CA GLY A 160 13.12 0.28 25.18
C GLY A 160 11.97 1.30 25.32
N ALA A 161 11.97 2.37 24.53
CA ALA A 161 10.96 3.42 24.59
C ALA A 161 9.69 3.11 23.76
N SER A 162 9.68 2.00 23.01
CA SER A 162 8.55 1.61 22.15
C SER A 162 8.23 0.12 22.36
N PRO A 163 7.07 -0.23 22.97
CA PRO A 163 6.69 -1.62 23.19
C PRO A 163 6.62 -2.45 21.89
N ILE A 164 6.19 -1.86 20.78
CA ILE A 164 6.17 -2.56 19.49
C ILE A 164 7.60 -2.91 19.02
N MET A 165 8.58 -2.04 19.25
CA MET A 165 9.97 -2.29 18.86
C MET A 165 10.57 -3.45 19.66
N GLN A 166 10.30 -3.52 20.96
CA GLN A 166 10.71 -4.66 21.79
C GLN A 166 10.09 -5.96 21.28
N HIS A 167 8.79 -5.94 20.99
CA HIS A 167 8.08 -7.12 20.46
C HIS A 167 8.62 -7.56 19.10
N LEU A 168 8.90 -6.64 18.18
CA LEU A 168 9.49 -6.98 16.88
C LEU A 168 10.90 -7.58 17.04
N LYS A 169 11.72 -7.06 17.96
CA LYS A 169 13.04 -7.65 18.27
C LYS A 169 12.92 -9.06 18.83
N GLU A 170 12.02 -9.27 19.79
CA GLU A 170 11.74 -10.60 20.33
C GLU A 170 11.30 -11.56 19.22
N HIS A 171 10.37 -11.14 18.38
CA HIS A 171 9.93 -11.94 17.23
C HIS A 171 11.10 -12.30 16.31
N LEU A 172 11.94 -11.33 15.93
CA LEU A 172 13.10 -11.59 15.07
C LEU A 172 14.14 -12.48 15.75
N ASN A 173 14.29 -12.47 17.08
CA ASN A 173 15.19 -13.39 17.77
C ASN A 173 14.77 -14.85 17.60
N PHE A 174 13.47 -15.14 17.57
CA PHE A 174 12.93 -16.51 17.42
C PHE A 174 12.60 -16.90 15.98
N SER A 175 12.43 -15.95 15.07
CA SER A 175 12.13 -16.22 13.65
C SER A 175 13.37 -16.68 12.90
N ASP A 176 13.26 -17.74 12.09
CA ASP A 176 14.37 -18.20 11.23
C ASP A 176 14.65 -17.25 10.07
N LYS A 177 13.65 -16.49 9.60
CA LYS A 177 13.79 -15.57 8.47
C LYS A 177 14.56 -14.30 8.80
N LYS A 178 14.52 -13.85 10.05
CA LYS A 178 15.11 -12.55 10.49
C LYS A 178 14.64 -11.35 9.64
N GLU A 179 13.39 -11.37 9.18
CA GLU A 179 12.80 -10.39 8.28
C GLU A 179 11.53 -9.75 8.85
N LEU A 180 11.26 -8.50 8.48
CA LEU A 180 9.96 -7.84 8.68
C LEU A 180 9.23 -7.70 7.34
N SER A 181 7.91 -7.81 7.31
CA SER A 181 7.11 -7.59 6.09
C SER A 181 6.81 -6.11 5.92
N ILE A 182 6.86 -5.62 4.69
CA ILE A 182 6.54 -4.23 4.36
C ILE A 182 5.66 -4.15 3.11
N ARG A 183 4.66 -3.28 3.13
CA ARG A 183 3.95 -2.84 1.93
C ARG A 183 3.73 -1.34 1.97
N PHE A 184 3.91 -0.67 0.84
CA PHE A 184 3.56 0.74 0.70
C PHE A 184 3.00 1.02 -0.68
N ASN A 185 2.18 2.06 -0.73
CA ASN A 185 1.54 2.54 -1.94
C ASN A 185 2.13 3.90 -2.29
N THR A 186 2.32 4.15 -3.59
CA THR A 186 2.76 5.44 -4.10
C THR A 186 1.76 5.95 -5.12
N ASP A 187 1.48 7.25 -5.05
CA ASP A 187 0.58 7.95 -5.97
C ASP A 187 0.97 9.44 -6.04
N MET A 188 0.30 10.20 -6.91
CA MET A 188 0.52 11.64 -7.07
C MET A 188 1.94 12.02 -7.51
N TYR A 189 2.57 11.20 -8.36
CA TYR A 189 3.89 11.51 -8.92
C TYR A 189 3.82 12.65 -9.94
N ASP A 190 4.49 13.76 -9.64
CA ASP A 190 4.50 14.92 -10.51
C ASP A 190 5.63 14.84 -11.54
N SER A 191 5.25 14.62 -12.80
CA SER A 191 6.15 14.51 -13.94
C SER A 191 6.27 15.81 -14.76
N PHE A 192 5.76 16.94 -14.27
CA PHE A 192 5.88 18.23 -14.96
C PHE A 192 7.14 18.96 -14.49
N ASP A 193 8.12 19.09 -15.38
CA ASP A 193 9.43 19.75 -15.13
C ASP A 193 9.32 21.23 -14.69
N THR A 194 8.21 21.88 -15.04
CA THR A 194 7.87 23.25 -14.62
C THR A 194 7.28 23.34 -13.21
N SER A 195 6.93 22.21 -12.59
CA SER A 195 6.31 22.16 -11.26
C SER A 195 7.35 22.27 -10.15
N ALA A 196 7.01 23.01 -9.09
CA ALA A 196 7.79 23.00 -7.84
C ALA A 196 7.81 21.63 -7.14
N ASN A 197 6.87 20.75 -7.50
CA ASN A 197 6.79 19.38 -7.01
C ASN A 197 7.35 18.36 -8.00
N PHE A 198 7.97 18.79 -9.09
CA PHE A 198 8.59 17.90 -10.07
C PHE A 198 9.42 16.81 -9.38
N THR A 199 9.24 15.54 -9.76
CA THR A 199 9.87 14.33 -9.19
C THR A 199 9.40 13.91 -7.80
N TYR A 200 8.44 14.62 -7.18
CA TYR A 200 7.89 14.22 -5.88
C TYR A 200 6.56 13.49 -6.03
N ALA A 201 6.28 12.65 -5.04
CA ALA A 201 5.05 11.88 -4.92
C ALA A 201 4.70 11.64 -3.46
N ARG A 202 3.52 11.04 -3.22
CA ARG A 202 3.07 10.61 -1.91
C ARG A 202 3.38 9.13 -1.68
N MET A 203 3.76 8.78 -0.46
CA MET A 203 3.94 7.41 0.00
C MET A 203 3.13 7.16 1.27
N VAL A 204 2.47 6.01 1.35
CA VAL A 204 1.78 5.54 2.54
C VAL A 204 1.94 4.03 2.67
N GLY A 205 2.32 3.52 3.84
CA GLY A 205 2.59 2.09 3.99
C GLY A 205 2.55 1.56 5.41
N SER A 206 2.86 0.27 5.53
CA SER A 206 2.92 -0.43 6.80
C SER A 206 4.04 -1.46 6.84
N ILE A 207 4.64 -1.61 8.03
CA ILE A 207 5.63 -2.63 8.37
C ILE A 207 5.01 -3.54 9.43
N GLY A 208 5.15 -4.84 9.29
CA GLY A 208 4.68 -5.84 10.25
C GLY A 208 5.57 -7.07 10.30
N ILE A 209 5.10 -8.12 10.95
CA ILE A 209 5.84 -9.38 11.07
C ILE A 209 5.88 -10.12 9.72
N SER A 210 7.03 -10.70 9.37
CA SER A 210 7.14 -11.71 8.31
C SER A 210 7.00 -13.11 8.91
N GLY A 211 5.86 -13.77 8.69
CA GLY A 211 5.63 -15.12 9.19
C GLY A 211 6.52 -16.17 8.51
N HIS A 212 6.77 -17.29 9.21
CA HIS A 212 7.61 -18.40 8.72
C HIS A 212 7.22 -18.86 7.30
N ASP A 213 5.94 -19.12 7.06
CA ASP A 213 5.45 -19.59 5.74
C ASP A 213 4.89 -18.45 4.88
N SER A 214 5.15 -17.19 5.25
CA SER A 214 4.63 -16.05 4.52
C SER A 214 5.49 -15.75 3.28
N PRO A 215 4.88 -15.66 2.09
CA PRO A 215 5.59 -15.19 0.91
C PRO A 215 5.93 -13.70 1.05
N PRO A 216 7.11 -13.25 0.56
CA PRO A 216 7.56 -11.88 0.76
C PRO A 216 6.81 -10.86 -0.12
N TYR A 217 6.43 -11.24 -1.34
CA TYR A 217 5.99 -10.29 -2.38
C TYR A 217 4.48 -10.24 -2.65
N PHE A 218 3.67 -10.99 -1.90
CA PHE A 218 2.20 -10.92 -2.00
C PHE A 218 1.51 -11.28 -0.69
N THR A 219 0.29 -10.78 -0.51
CA THR A 219 -0.51 -11.08 0.69
C THR A 219 -1.13 -12.45 0.56
N PHE A 220 -0.75 -13.37 1.46
CA PHE A 220 -1.36 -14.69 1.54
C PHE A 220 -2.79 -14.59 2.10
N GLY A 221 -3.72 -14.29 1.20
CA GLY A 221 -5.12 -14.01 1.49
C GLY A 221 -5.96 -14.10 0.22
N ARG A 222 -7.07 -13.37 0.21
CA ARG A 222 -8.00 -13.28 -0.93
C ARG A 222 -8.01 -11.86 -1.47
N MET A 223 -8.54 -11.69 -2.67
CA MET A 223 -8.59 -10.39 -3.33
C MET A 223 -10.04 -10.03 -3.69
N LEU A 224 -10.44 -8.81 -3.36
CA LEU A 224 -11.63 -8.19 -3.93
C LEU A 224 -11.29 -7.69 -5.33
N LYS A 225 -12.20 -7.90 -6.28
CA LYS A 225 -12.06 -7.45 -7.67
C LYS A 225 -13.08 -6.34 -7.96
N PRO A 226 -12.68 -5.20 -8.55
CA PRO A 226 -13.62 -4.16 -8.94
C PRO A 226 -14.60 -4.63 -10.01
N ASN A 227 -15.77 -3.98 -10.06
CA ASN A 227 -16.91 -4.37 -10.88
C ASN A 227 -17.22 -3.41 -12.04
N ASN A 228 -16.68 -2.20 -12.00
CA ASN A 228 -17.07 -1.08 -12.86
C ASN A 228 -15.93 -0.62 -13.78
N ASP A 229 -16.29 0.11 -14.83
CA ASP A 229 -15.37 0.76 -15.76
C ASP A 229 -15.87 2.20 -16.09
N PRO A 230 -15.06 3.26 -15.87
CA PRO A 230 -13.78 3.28 -15.15
C PRO A 230 -14.01 3.16 -13.64
N PRO A 231 -13.20 2.37 -12.92
CA PRO A 231 -13.54 2.08 -11.54
C PRO A 231 -13.06 3.19 -10.59
N ASN A 232 -13.88 3.52 -9.59
CA ASN A 232 -13.44 4.27 -8.40
C ASN A 232 -12.75 3.38 -7.35
N PHE A 233 -12.66 2.08 -7.65
CA PHE A 233 -12.10 1.06 -6.79
C PHE A 233 -11.07 0.22 -7.55
N TRP A 234 -10.09 -0.35 -6.86
CA TRP A 234 -9.19 -1.32 -7.48
C TRP A 234 -9.15 -2.61 -6.69
N PHE A 235 -8.30 -3.53 -7.13
CA PHE A 235 -8.12 -4.80 -6.44
C PHE A 235 -7.65 -4.58 -5.00
N SER A 236 -8.32 -5.22 -4.04
CA SER A 236 -8.02 -5.05 -2.61
C SER A 236 -7.70 -6.39 -1.97
N PRO A 237 -6.49 -6.60 -1.44
CA PRO A 237 -6.19 -7.81 -0.70
C PRO A 237 -6.89 -7.78 0.67
N PHE A 238 -7.31 -8.95 1.14
CA PHE A 238 -7.80 -9.14 2.49
C PHE A 238 -7.42 -10.52 3.05
N VAL A 239 -7.36 -10.61 4.38
CA VAL A 239 -7.13 -11.84 5.12
C VAL A 239 -8.29 -12.06 6.07
N TYR A 240 -8.86 -13.27 6.07
CA TYR A 240 -9.84 -13.68 7.07
C TYR A 240 -9.15 -14.54 8.13
N ASP A 241 -9.05 -13.99 9.34
CA ASP A 241 -8.62 -14.72 10.53
C ASP A 241 -9.83 -15.45 11.12
N TYR A 242 -9.91 -16.75 10.86
CA TYR A 242 -11.04 -17.59 11.26
C TYR A 242 -11.06 -17.88 12.76
N GLU A 243 -9.93 -17.75 13.45
CA GLU A 243 -9.81 -17.98 14.90
C GLU A 243 -10.34 -16.75 15.64
N LYS A 244 -9.91 -15.57 15.21
CA LYS A 244 -10.36 -14.29 15.79
C LYS A 244 -11.69 -13.81 15.25
N LYS A 245 -12.22 -14.42 14.19
CA LYS A 245 -13.41 -13.96 13.46
C LYS A 245 -13.27 -12.53 12.94
N THR A 246 -12.09 -12.21 12.42
CA THR A 246 -11.80 -10.86 11.91
C THR A 246 -11.38 -10.90 10.46
N LEU A 247 -11.70 -9.84 9.74
CA LEU A 247 -11.24 -9.58 8.39
C LEU A 247 -10.29 -8.38 8.41
N LEU A 248 -9.08 -8.59 7.91
CA LEU A 248 -8.09 -7.55 7.69
C LEU A 248 -8.15 -7.16 6.22
N LEU A 249 -8.58 -5.94 5.91
CA LEU A 249 -8.78 -5.44 4.56
C LEU A 249 -7.78 -4.32 4.26
N ASP A 250 -7.08 -4.40 3.14
CA ASP A 250 -6.19 -3.35 2.65
C ASP A 250 -6.82 -2.64 1.45
N LEU A 251 -7.21 -1.38 1.66
CA LEU A 251 -7.75 -0.47 0.65
C LEU A 251 -6.71 0.56 0.18
N GLY A 252 -5.45 0.44 0.60
CA GLY A 252 -4.47 1.51 0.45
C GLY A 252 -4.16 1.88 -1.00
N ASN A 253 -4.08 0.89 -1.89
CA ASN A 253 -4.00 1.13 -3.34
C ASN A 253 -5.31 0.83 -4.09
N SER A 254 -6.45 1.01 -3.42
CA SER A 254 -7.74 0.55 -3.96
C SER A 254 -8.82 1.61 -4.01
N LEU A 255 -8.54 2.81 -3.50
CA LEU A 255 -9.50 3.92 -3.46
C LEU A 255 -9.04 5.03 -4.39
N ALA A 256 -9.96 5.51 -5.22
CA ALA A 256 -9.71 6.64 -6.09
C ALA A 256 -9.51 7.93 -5.27
N ILE A 257 -8.68 8.83 -5.79
CA ILE A 257 -8.34 10.10 -5.15
C ILE A 257 -8.61 11.29 -6.06
N THR A 258 -8.78 12.46 -5.45
CA THR A 258 -8.79 13.77 -6.13
C THR A 258 -7.36 14.21 -6.45
N GLU A 259 -7.21 15.29 -7.21
CA GLU A 259 -5.92 15.95 -7.48
C GLU A 259 -5.22 16.38 -6.18
N ASP A 260 -5.98 16.84 -5.18
CA ASP A 260 -5.44 17.17 -3.85
C ASP A 260 -5.06 15.94 -2.99
N GLY A 261 -5.18 14.73 -3.54
CA GLY A 261 -4.87 13.49 -2.84
C GLY A 261 -5.93 12.98 -1.87
N ASN A 262 -7.08 13.65 -1.76
CA ASN A 262 -8.18 13.22 -0.88
C ASN A 262 -8.92 12.03 -1.49
N ILE A 263 -9.42 11.11 -0.66
CA ILE A 263 -10.30 10.03 -1.13
C ILE A 263 -11.53 10.65 -1.81
N LEU A 264 -11.92 10.13 -2.97
CA LEU A 264 -13.01 10.67 -3.77
C LEU A 264 -14.35 10.57 -3.03
N LYS A 265 -15.05 11.69 -2.82
CA LYS A 265 -16.33 11.74 -2.09
C LYS A 265 -17.41 10.80 -2.64
N SER A 266 -17.35 10.50 -3.94
CA SER A 266 -18.31 9.59 -4.59
C SER A 266 -18.18 8.14 -4.12
N ILE A 267 -17.08 7.76 -3.46
CA ILE A 267 -16.90 6.44 -2.82
C ILE A 267 -17.93 6.24 -1.70
N GLY A 268 -18.21 7.30 -0.92
CA GLY A 268 -19.18 7.25 0.18
C GLY A 268 -18.82 6.24 1.28
N ASN A 269 -19.83 5.88 2.08
CA ASN A 269 -19.70 4.81 3.08
C ASN A 269 -19.73 3.45 2.38
N LEU A 270 -19.01 2.49 2.96
CA LEU A 270 -18.89 1.13 2.46
C LEU A 270 -19.48 0.14 3.47
N ALA A 271 -20.06 -0.95 2.97
CA ALA A 271 -20.51 -2.11 3.71
C ALA A 271 -19.73 -3.34 3.24
N LEU A 272 -19.29 -4.16 4.17
CA LEU A 272 -18.81 -5.51 3.90
C LEU A 272 -19.95 -6.49 4.09
N ALA A 273 -20.04 -7.45 3.17
CA ALA A 273 -21.03 -8.50 3.19
C ALA A 273 -20.49 -9.80 2.62
N TYR A 274 -21.27 -10.87 2.78
CA TYR A 274 -20.97 -12.14 2.15
C TYR A 274 -22.18 -12.74 1.44
N THR A 275 -21.91 -13.61 0.49
CA THR A 275 -22.91 -14.47 -0.13
C THR A 275 -22.51 -15.94 0.01
N ASN A 276 -23.52 -16.81 0.15
CA ASN A 276 -23.37 -18.25 0.22
C ASN A 276 -23.18 -18.90 -1.16
N LYS A 277 -23.29 -18.11 -2.25
CA LYS A 277 -22.97 -18.61 -3.59
C LYS A 277 -21.46 -18.87 -3.68
N THR A 278 -21.12 -20.10 -4.06
CA THR A 278 -19.74 -20.54 -4.37
C THR A 278 -19.43 -20.49 -5.86
N SER A 279 -20.35 -19.97 -6.69
CA SER A 279 -20.13 -19.84 -8.12
C SER A 279 -18.99 -18.85 -8.39
N ASP A 280 -18.06 -19.25 -9.25
CA ASP A 280 -17.00 -18.38 -9.77
C ASP A 280 -17.54 -17.32 -10.75
N ILE A 281 -18.84 -17.41 -11.10
CA ILE A 281 -19.48 -16.37 -11.91
C ILE A 281 -19.62 -15.10 -11.07
N ILE A 282 -18.78 -14.17 -11.50
CA ILE A 282 -18.64 -12.77 -11.15
C ILE A 282 -19.97 -12.03 -11.45
N GLY A 283 -20.99 -12.22 -10.59
CA GLY A 283 -22.31 -11.58 -10.66
C GLY A 283 -22.76 -10.91 -9.36
N CYS A 284 -23.72 -9.98 -9.47
CA CYS A 284 -24.53 -9.48 -8.35
C CYS A 284 -25.26 -10.63 -7.67
N PRO A 285 -25.04 -10.91 -6.37
CA PRO A 285 -25.85 -11.90 -5.71
C PRO A 285 -27.25 -11.35 -5.43
N ASP A 286 -28.27 -12.19 -5.59
CA ASP A 286 -29.65 -11.84 -5.26
C ASP A 286 -29.82 -11.56 -3.75
N THR A 287 -28.94 -12.14 -2.94
CA THR A 287 -28.87 -11.96 -1.49
C THR A 287 -27.42 -11.79 -1.02
N TRP A 288 -27.21 -10.79 -0.18
CA TRP A 288 -25.93 -10.48 0.45
C TRP A 288 -26.20 -10.15 1.92
N ASN A 289 -25.34 -10.65 2.80
CA ASN A 289 -25.52 -10.55 4.25
C ASN A 289 -24.45 -9.59 4.79
N PRO A 290 -24.79 -8.33 5.11
CA PRO A 290 -23.83 -7.37 5.64
C PRO A 290 -23.32 -7.81 7.02
N PHE A 291 -22.03 -7.58 7.27
CA PHE A 291 -21.39 -7.87 8.56
C PHE A 291 -20.47 -6.74 9.05
N GLY A 292 -20.13 -5.77 8.22
CA GLY A 292 -19.25 -4.67 8.61
C GLY A 292 -19.51 -3.41 7.82
N HIS A 293 -19.07 -2.28 8.37
CA HIS A 293 -19.17 -0.97 7.74
C HIS A 293 -17.84 -0.23 7.83
N ILE A 294 -17.53 0.56 6.82
CA ILE A 294 -16.42 1.51 6.81
C ILE A 294 -17.01 2.87 6.44
N TYR A 295 -16.94 3.83 7.35
CA TYR A 295 -17.47 5.15 7.08
C TYR A 295 -16.48 5.94 6.21
N PHE A 296 -17.00 6.83 5.38
CA PHE A 296 -16.17 7.68 4.52
C PHE A 296 -15.18 8.52 5.35
N SER A 297 -15.58 8.93 6.56
CA SER A 297 -14.69 9.61 7.52
C SER A 297 -13.46 8.76 7.89
N ASP A 298 -13.62 7.45 7.98
CA ASP A 298 -12.52 6.53 8.30
C ASP A 298 -11.56 6.39 7.12
N LEU A 299 -12.06 6.48 5.89
CA LEU A 299 -11.24 6.50 4.68
C LEU A 299 -10.37 7.77 4.60
N GLY A 300 -10.87 8.88 5.15
CA GLY A 300 -10.10 10.12 5.31
C GLY A 300 -8.83 9.97 6.15
N ASN A 301 -8.75 8.93 6.99
CA ASN A 301 -7.56 8.60 7.79
C ASN A 301 -6.53 7.76 7.03
N TYR A 302 -6.55 7.76 5.69
CA TYR A 302 -5.66 6.94 4.86
C TYR A 302 -4.17 7.04 5.25
N ALA A 303 -3.64 8.27 5.42
CA ALA A 303 -2.24 8.47 5.84
C ALA A 303 -1.95 7.93 7.25
N LEU A 304 -2.96 7.88 8.12
CA LEU A 304 -2.85 7.40 9.49
C LEU A 304 -2.90 5.88 9.59
N THR A 305 -3.63 5.20 8.70
CA THR A 305 -3.92 3.76 8.79
C THR A 305 -3.31 2.93 7.65
N ALA A 306 -2.67 3.59 6.68
CA ALA A 306 -2.29 3.01 5.40
C ALA A 306 -3.45 2.39 4.60
N GLY A 307 -4.69 2.74 4.93
CA GLY A 307 -5.88 2.14 4.33
C GLY A 307 -6.13 0.70 4.79
N ILE A 308 -5.53 0.26 5.90
CA ILE A 308 -5.72 -1.08 6.46
C ILE A 308 -6.78 -1.05 7.56
N PHE A 309 -7.82 -1.86 7.40
CA PHE A 309 -8.97 -1.95 8.29
C PHE A 309 -9.06 -3.34 8.92
N LYS A 310 -9.45 -3.38 10.20
CA LYS A 310 -9.86 -4.60 10.90
C LYS A 310 -11.38 -4.54 11.06
N ILE A 311 -12.07 -5.58 10.60
CA ILE A 311 -13.53 -5.70 10.67
C ILE A 311 -13.88 -6.98 11.43
N ASP A 312 -14.74 -6.86 12.44
CA ASP A 312 -15.32 -8.03 13.12
C ASP A 312 -16.37 -8.68 12.20
N VAL A 313 -16.27 -9.98 12.00
CA VAL A 313 -17.18 -10.76 11.15
C VAL A 313 -18.25 -11.47 11.99
N GLY A 314 -18.17 -11.36 13.31
CA GLY A 314 -19.07 -11.99 14.26
C GLY A 314 -19.08 -13.51 14.12
N LYS A 315 -20.27 -14.10 14.04
CA LYS A 315 -20.44 -15.57 13.99
C LYS A 315 -20.30 -16.16 12.59
N VAL A 316 -20.03 -15.34 11.57
CA VAL A 316 -19.99 -15.78 10.17
C VAL A 316 -18.66 -16.46 9.86
N ASP A 317 -18.72 -17.56 9.11
CA ASP A 317 -17.55 -18.22 8.53
C ASP A 317 -17.37 -17.79 7.06
N LEU A 318 -16.27 -17.09 6.78
CA LEU A 318 -15.95 -16.62 5.44
C LEU A 318 -15.02 -17.54 4.65
N ARG A 319 -14.63 -18.71 5.19
CA ARG A 319 -13.69 -19.63 4.53
C ARG A 319 -14.16 -20.07 3.14
N LYS A 320 -15.47 -20.27 2.97
CA LYS A 320 -16.10 -20.68 1.69
C LYS A 320 -17.00 -19.60 1.09
N SER A 321 -17.24 -18.52 1.82
CA SER A 321 -18.17 -17.47 1.41
C SER A 321 -17.47 -16.49 0.48
N ARG A 322 -18.19 -15.92 -0.48
CA ARG A 322 -17.68 -14.80 -1.28
C ARG A 322 -17.88 -13.51 -0.50
N VAL A 323 -16.81 -12.73 -0.35
CA VAL A 323 -16.84 -11.42 0.32
C VAL A 323 -17.11 -10.31 -0.70
N ILE A 324 -17.89 -9.34 -0.28
CA ILE A 324 -18.34 -8.19 -1.07
C ILE A 324 -18.04 -6.94 -0.25
N LEU A 325 -17.54 -5.90 -0.92
CA LEU A 325 -17.48 -4.54 -0.39
C LEU A 325 -18.44 -3.72 -1.24
N ALA A 326 -19.33 -2.93 -0.66
CA ALA A 326 -20.36 -2.21 -1.43
C ALA A 326 -20.56 -0.80 -0.90
N GLN A 327 -20.76 0.18 -1.77
CA GLN A 327 -21.18 1.51 -1.36
C GLN A 327 -22.60 1.48 -0.78
N THR A 328 -22.90 2.30 0.23
CA THR A 328 -24.21 2.26 0.92
C THR A 328 -25.21 3.30 0.42
N SER A 329 -24.77 4.42 -0.17
CA SER A 329 -25.63 5.52 -0.66
C SER A 329 -26.16 5.32 -2.09
N LYS A 330 -25.47 4.47 -2.84
CA LYS A 330 -25.87 3.73 -4.04
C LYS A 330 -25.23 2.38 -3.82
N ILE A 331 -25.93 1.25 -3.98
CA ILE A 331 -25.28 -0.06 -3.89
C ILE A 331 -24.37 -0.23 -5.13
N THR A 332 -23.22 0.44 -5.09
CA THR A 332 -22.08 0.16 -5.97
C THR A 332 -21.36 -1.00 -5.32
N ILE A 333 -21.77 -2.22 -5.66
CA ILE A 333 -21.14 -3.42 -5.16
C ILE A 333 -19.75 -3.54 -5.79
N ILE A 334 -18.67 -3.41 -5.02
CA ILE A 334 -17.33 -3.89 -5.39
C ILE A 334 -17.33 -5.42 -5.30
N SER A 335 -18.13 -5.99 -6.19
CA SER A 335 -18.25 -7.38 -6.57
C SER A 335 -18.98 -7.39 -7.91
N THR A 336 -18.18 -7.28 -8.95
CA THR A 336 -18.44 -7.75 -10.30
C THR A 336 -19.63 -7.27 -11.14
N TYR A 337 -20.70 -6.65 -10.62
CA TYR A 337 -21.66 -5.83 -11.41
C TYR A 337 -22.33 -4.75 -10.54
N ASP A 338 -22.88 -3.68 -11.13
CA ASP A 338 -23.78 -2.73 -10.45
C ASP A 338 -25.12 -3.45 -10.16
N CYS A 339 -25.50 -3.57 -8.89
CA CYS A 339 -26.67 -4.36 -8.49
C CYS A 339 -27.81 -3.43 -8.07
N PRO A 340 -28.99 -3.50 -8.72
CA PRO A 340 -30.16 -2.76 -8.27
C PRO A 340 -30.68 -3.33 -6.94
N LEU A 341 -31.18 -2.43 -6.09
CA LEU A 341 -31.88 -2.76 -4.83
C LEU A 341 -33.16 -3.57 -5.12
N ASN A 342 -33.44 -4.55 -4.26
CA ASN A 342 -34.80 -5.07 -4.10
C ASN A 342 -35.54 -4.12 -3.13
N PRO A 343 -36.69 -3.52 -3.51
CA PRO A 343 -37.38 -2.51 -2.71
C PRO A 343 -37.93 -2.96 -1.34
N LEU A 344 -37.63 -4.18 -0.89
CA LEU A 344 -38.03 -4.72 0.40
C LEU A 344 -36.99 -4.52 1.53
N ASP A 345 -35.79 -4.02 1.21
CA ASP A 345 -34.69 -3.81 2.19
C ASP A 345 -34.47 -2.32 2.56
N LYS A 346 -35.54 -1.52 2.59
CA LYS A 346 -35.51 -0.14 3.11
C LYS A 346 -35.86 -0.06 4.59
#